data_AF-A0A0C2X5D3-F1
#
_entry.id   AF-A0A0C2X5D3-F1
#
_cell.length_a   1.000
_cell.length_b   1.000
_cell.length_c   1.000
_cell.angle_alpha   90.00
_cell.angle_beta   90.00
_cell.angle_gamma   90.00
#
_symmetry.space_group_name_H-M   'P 1'
#
loop_
_entity.id
_entity.type
_entity.pdbx_description
1 polymer ?
#
loop_
_entity_poly.entity_id
_entity_poly.type
_entity_poly.pdbx_seq_one_letter_code
_entity_poly.pdbx_strand_id
1 'polypeptide(L)' 'MSKHQFYLSKCEDAASKSTMCFTLGAVLVKGGKIISSGYNHYRTHYDGDDSKNRGGKPLSMHAEMHAIYNAVVRSFSHR' A
#
# COMPACT_ATOMS: atom_id res chain seq x y z
N MET A 1 -10.42 14.75 -18.34
CA MET A 1 -9.41 14.55 -17.27
C MET A 1 -8.04 14.37 -17.90
N SER A 2 -7.01 15.02 -17.38
CA SER A 2 -5.62 14.75 -17.78
C SER A 2 -5.15 13.39 -17.26
N LYS A 3 -4.09 12.83 -17.87
CA LYS A 3 -3.47 11.58 -17.40
C LYS A 3 -3.01 11.66 -15.94
N HIS A 4 -2.51 12.82 -15.53
CA HIS A 4 -2.10 13.08 -14.14
C HIS A 4 -3.29 13.06 -13.19
N GLN A 5 -4.39 13.73 -13.54
CA GLN A 5 -5.63 13.70 -12.75
C GLN A 5 -6.20 12.29 -12.64
N PHE A 6 -6.13 11.50 -13.71
CA PHE A 6 -6.56 10.11 -13.69
C PHE A 6 -5.76 9.26 -12.68
N TYR A 7 -4.42 9.37 -12.64
CA TYR A 7 -3.66 8.60 -11.65
C TYR A 7 -3.82 9.14 -10.24
N LEU A 8 -3.97 10.46 -10.08
CA LEU A 8 -4.23 11.08 -8.79
C LEU A 8 -5.55 10.57 -8.18
N SER A 9 -6.64 10.55 -8.96
CA SER A 9 -7.93 10.02 -8.49
C SER A 9 -7.84 8.54 -8.12
N LYS A 10 -6.96 7.77 -8.77
CA LYS A 10 -6.72 6.36 -8.41
C LYS A 10 -5.92 6.20 -7.11
N CYS A 11 -5.06 7.17 -6.77
CA CYS A 11 -4.46 7.24 -5.44
C CYS A 11 -5.52 7.57 -4.37
N GLU A 12 -6.45 8.48 -4.65
CA GLU A 12 -7.55 8.81 -3.74
C GLU A 12 -8.48 7.60 -3.50
N ASP A 13 -8.85 6.89 -4.57
CA ASP A 13 -9.62 5.63 -4.50
C ASP A 13 -8.92 4.61 -3.58
N ALA A 14 -7.59 4.49 -3.65
CA ALA A 14 -6.84 3.60 -2.78
C ALA A 14 -6.80 4.12 -1.33
N ALA A 15 -6.54 5.41 -1.13
CA ALA A 15 -6.47 6.04 0.19
C ALA A 15 -7.77 5.88 0.99
N SER A 16 -8.93 5.90 0.31
CA SER A 16 -10.25 5.70 0.92
C SER A 16 -10.42 4.37 1.69
N LYS A 17 -9.54 3.39 1.44
CA LYS A 17 -9.54 2.08 2.11
C LYS A 17 -8.75 2.07 3.41
N SER A 18 -7.99 3.12 3.69
CA SER A 18 -7.19 3.24 4.91
C SER A 18 -8.07 3.57 6.12
N THR A 19 -7.84 2.87 7.23
CA THR A 19 -8.49 3.14 8.53
C THR A 19 -7.59 3.95 9.47
N MET A 20 -6.47 4.50 8.95
CA MET A 20 -5.51 5.27 9.75
C MET A 20 -5.88 6.75 9.82
N CYS A 21 -5.31 7.47 10.79
CA CYS A 21 -5.56 8.91 10.98
C CYS A 21 -5.17 9.74 9.74
N PHE A 22 -4.01 9.45 9.15
CA PHE A 22 -3.65 9.97 7.83
C PHE A 22 -3.86 8.87 6.80
N THR A 23 -4.72 9.13 5.81
CA THR A 23 -5.05 8.19 4.76
C THR A 23 -4.13 8.41 3.56
N LEU A 24 -3.38 7.38 3.19
CA LEU A 24 -2.41 7.41 2.11
C LEU A 24 -2.77 6.34 1.09
N GLY A 25 -2.67 6.69 -0.19
CA GLY A 25 -2.94 5.79 -1.31
C GLY A 25 -1.87 5.95 -2.39
N ALA A 26 -1.53 4.83 -3.04
CA ALA A 26 -0.53 4.78 -4.09
C ALA A 26 -0.97 3.83 -5.20
N VAL A 27 -0.56 4.17 -6.43
CA VAL A 27 -0.69 3.30 -7.60
C VAL A 27 0.66 3.09 -8.27
N LEU A 28 0.91 1.85 -8.72
CA LEU A 28 2.08 1.50 -9.51
C LEU A 28 1.68 1.42 -10.98
N VAL A 29 2.35 2.18 -11.84
CA VAL A 29 2.01 2.30 -13.26
C VAL A 29 3.18 1.84 -14.13
N LYS A 30 2.92 0.98 -15.12
CA LYS A 30 3.89 0.57 -16.13
C LYS A 30 3.25 0.64 -17.52
N GLY A 31 3.89 1.32 -18.46
CA GLY A 31 3.36 1.48 -19.83
C GLY A 31 1.99 2.17 -19.89
N GLY A 32 1.69 3.04 -18.92
CA GLY A 32 0.39 3.72 -18.82
C GLY A 32 -0.72 2.90 -18.15
N LYS A 33 -0.48 1.61 -17.84
CA LYS A 33 -1.42 0.74 -17.15
C LYS A 33 -1.11 0.68 -15.66
N ILE A 34 -2.15 0.77 -14.82
CA ILE A 34 -2.03 0.51 -13.39
C ILE A 34 -1.84 -1.00 -13.21
N ILE A 35 -0.71 -1.39 -12.63
CA ILE A 35 -0.37 -2.81 -12.38
C ILE A 35 -0.59 -3.22 -10.92
N SER A 36 -0.65 -2.25 -10.00
CA SER A 36 -0.95 -2.49 -8.59
C SER A 36 -1.40 -1.19 -7.90
N SER A 37 -2.08 -1.34 -6.77
CA SER A 37 -2.41 -0.25 -5.86
C SER A 37 -2.22 -0.68 -4.42
N GLY A 38 -2.05 0.31 -3.54
CA GLY A 38 -1.81 0.11 -2.12
C GLY A 38 -2.31 1.29 -1.31
N TYR A 39 -2.59 1.01 -0.04
CA TYR A 39 -3.01 1.99 0.96
C TYR A 39 -2.34 1.66 2.29
N ASN A 40 -2.13 2.69 3.11
CA ASN A 40 -1.49 2.48 4.40
C ASN A 40 -2.44 1.80 5.38
N HIS A 41 -1.91 0.87 6.17
CA HIS A 41 -2.65 0.16 7.20
C HIS A 41 -1.70 -0.31 8.30
N TYR A 42 -2.26 -0.60 9.47
CA TYR A 42 -1.50 -1.22 10.56
C TYR A 42 -1.03 -2.60 10.13
N ARG A 43 0.27 -2.87 10.28
CA ARG A 43 0.86 -4.16 9.91
C ARG A 43 0.43 -5.22 10.93
N THR A 44 -0.27 -6.26 10.49
CA THR A 44 -0.83 -7.30 11.37
C THR A 44 0.17 -8.41 11.74
N HIS A 45 1.27 -8.59 10.99
CA HIS A 45 2.19 -9.74 11.13
C HIS A 45 3.68 -9.36 11.07
N TYR A 46 4.12 -8.30 11.76
CA TYR A 46 5.56 -8.09 11.93
C TYR A 46 6.04 -8.75 13.21
N ASP A 47 6.39 -10.04 13.11
CA ASP A 47 7.07 -10.81 14.17
C ASP A 47 8.56 -10.45 14.28
N GLY A 48 8.93 -9.22 13.92
CA GLY A 48 10.25 -8.70 14.22
C GLY A 48 10.43 -8.66 15.73
N ASP A 49 11.53 -9.23 16.21
CA ASP A 49 11.94 -9.36 17.61
C ASP A 49 11.92 -8.02 18.41
N ASP A 50 11.81 -6.89 17.70
CA ASP A 50 11.62 -5.54 18.24
C ASP A 50 10.25 -5.25 18.88
N SER A 51 9.24 -6.08 18.64
CA SER A 51 7.90 -5.90 19.25
C SER A 51 7.94 -5.98 20.79
N LYS A 52 8.90 -6.73 21.35
CA LYS A 52 9.11 -6.85 22.80
C LYS A 52 9.83 -5.65 23.40
N ASN A 53 10.67 -4.95 22.63
CA ASN A 53 11.51 -3.85 23.14
C ASN A 53 10.89 -2.45 22.97
N ARG A 54 9.86 -2.27 22.12
CA ARG A 54 9.30 -0.95 21.76
C ARG A 54 7.81 -0.75 22.05
N GLY A 55 7.26 -1.44 23.05
CA GLY A 55 5.94 -1.13 23.59
C GLY A 55 4.79 -1.27 22.58
N GLY A 56 4.78 -2.34 21.78
CA GLY A 56 3.59 -2.85 21.09
C GLY A 56 2.90 -1.92 20.08
N LYS A 57 3.52 -0.83 19.63
CA LYS A 57 2.88 0.06 18.66
C LYS A 57 2.84 -0.60 17.28
N PRO A 58 1.66 -0.76 16.65
CA PRO A 58 1.57 -1.31 15.31
C PRO A 58 2.28 -0.38 14.33
N LEU A 59 3.28 -0.92 13.63
CA LEU A 59 3.99 -0.19 12.58
C LEU A 59 3.08 -0.04 11.35
N SER A 60 3.11 1.12 10.72
CA SER A 60 2.40 1.37 9.46
C SER A 60 3.06 0.60 8.32
N MET A 61 2.30 -0.19 7.57
CA MET A 61 2.67 -0.52 6.20
C MET A 61 2.34 0.70 5.34
N HIS A 62 3.36 1.28 4.72
CA HIS A 62 3.19 2.42 3.81
C HIS A 62 2.44 2.03 2.53
N ALA A 63 1.71 2.99 1.95
CA ALA A 63 0.90 2.77 0.74
C ALA A 63 1.76 2.32 -0.46
N GLU A 64 2.95 2.90 -0.62
CA GLU A 64 3.89 2.52 -1.69
C GLU A 64 4.37 1.07 -1.51
N MET A 65 4.70 0.71 -0.27
CA MET A 65 5.15 -0.64 0.07
C MET A 65 4.04 -1.67 -0.13
N HIS A 66 2.81 -1.34 0.23
CA HIS A 66 1.65 -2.19 -0.01
C HIS A 66 1.42 -2.40 -1.52
N ALA A 67 1.55 -1.34 -2.33
CA ALA A 67 1.42 -1.46 -3.79
C ALA A 67 2.51 -2.36 -4.41
N ILE A 68 3.76 -2.25 -3.96
CA ILE A 68 4.87 -3.13 -4.39
C ILE A 68 4.62 -4.57 -3.95
N TYR A 69 4.28 -4.78 -2.67
CA TYR A 69 3.98 -6.10 -2.12
C TYR A 69 2.89 -6.81 -2.93
N ASN A 70 1.78 -6.13 -3.21
CA ASN A 70 0.68 -6.67 -4.02
C ASN A 70 1.12 -7.06 -5.44
N ALA A 71 2.02 -6.29 -6.06
CA ALA A 71 2.54 -6.58 -7.39
C ALA A 71 3.44 -7.82 -7.40
N VAL A 72 4.32 -7.93 -6.40
CA VAL A 72 5.29 -9.03 -6.30
C VAL A 72 4.60 -10.32 -5.87
N VAL A 73 3.80 -10.30 -4.80
CA VAL A 73 3.15 -11.51 -4.25
C VAL A 73 2.14 -12.10 -5.23
N ARG A 74 1.34 -11.28 -5.93
CA ARG A 74 0.44 -11.80 -6.99
C ARG A 74 1.20 -12.47 -8.13
N SER A 75 2.42 -12.02 -8.43
CA SER A 75 3.26 -12.61 -9.48
C SER A 75 3.77 -14.00 -9.13
N PHE A 76 3.80 -14.37 -7.83
CA PHE A 76 4.22 -15.70 -7.38
C PHE A 76 3.06 -16.68 -7.14
N SER A 77 1.82 -16.20 -7.01
CA SER A 77 0.67 -17.06 -6.69
C SER A 77 0.02 -17.76 -7.90
N HIS A 78 0.59 -17.63 -9.11
CA HIS A 78 0.13 -18.27 -10.36
C HIS A 78 1.19 -19.23 -10.96
N ARG A 79 2.08 -19.79 -10.13
CA ARG A 79 3.00 -20.87 -10.52
C ARG A 79 2.73 -22.12 -9.71
#